data_AF-A0A1T5AEY9-F1
#
_entry.id   AF-A0A1T5AEY9-F1
#
_cell.length_a   1.000
_cell.length_b   1.000
_cell.length_c   1.000
_cell.angle_alpha   90.00
_cell.angle_beta   90.00
_cell.angle_gamma   90.00
#
_symmetry.space_group_name_H-M   'P 1'
#
loop_
_entity.id
_entity.type
_entity.pdbx_description
1 polymer ?
#
loop_
_entity_poly.entity_id
_entity_poly.type
_entity_poly.pdbx_seq_one_letter_code
_entity_poly.pdbx_strand_id
1 'polypeptide(L)'
;MKPKNKHNHNDLGLDTKTVAEGYRALNKDGTFNVRKQNVSFLEQLNIFHSLVSMSWLKFLTVLALGYFTINIVFASLYLIIGMEHLTGIHGTTPLDQFTEAFFFSAQTITTLGYGQVAPLNLAANMVAATESLLGLLLFALATGLMYGRFSKPYATIKYSTHAVIAPYQEINGFMFRVVNPKNNQLLEVEVSVTLSLKRDTTDLRDFHLLELERTKVVFFPTMWTIVHPITPSSPLYGLSASEVLIKDAEFIVMIKAFDESFSQTVYSRSSYKAQEIKWGEKFTYLTKRYGTGVSIDISSIDDTHTADLN
;
A
#
# COMPACT_ATOMS: atom_id res chain seq x y z
N MET A 1 2.09 -5.15 53.65
CA MET A 1 2.07 -5.55 52.22
C MET A 1 0.94 -4.82 51.53
N LYS A 2 1.23 -3.80 50.70
CA LYS A 2 0.22 -3.13 49.85
C LYS A 2 0.09 -3.93 48.54
N PRO A 3 -1.11 -4.17 48.02
CA PRO A 3 -1.29 -4.88 46.75
C PRO A 3 -0.71 -4.04 45.60
N LYS A 4 0.08 -4.69 44.75
CA LYS A 4 0.62 -4.14 43.50
C LYS A 4 -0.57 -3.78 42.59
N ASN A 5 -0.68 -2.50 42.24
CA ASN A 5 -1.57 -2.02 41.18
C ASN A 5 -1.26 -2.79 39.89
N LYS A 6 -2.26 -3.50 39.35
CA LYS A 6 -2.25 -3.95 37.95
C LYS A 6 -2.18 -2.70 37.09
N HIS A 7 -1.06 -2.49 36.40
CA HIS A 7 -0.95 -1.46 35.39
C HIS A 7 -1.99 -1.74 34.30
N ASN A 8 -3.01 -0.88 34.20
CA ASN A 8 -3.86 -0.76 33.02
C ASN A 8 -2.95 -0.26 31.89
N HIS A 9 -2.43 -1.19 31.09
CA HIS A 9 -1.92 -0.84 29.79
C HIS A 9 -3.14 -0.61 28.89
N ASN A 10 -3.31 0.62 28.41
CA ASN A 10 -4.33 0.98 27.44
C ASN A 10 -3.59 1.19 26.11
N ASP A 11 -3.24 0.09 25.44
CA ASP A 11 -2.55 0.16 24.15
C ASP A 11 -3.45 -0.45 23.06
N LEU A 12 -3.52 0.16 21.89
CA LEU A 12 -4.21 -0.41 20.72
C LEU A 12 -3.31 -1.40 19.96
N GLY A 13 -2.07 -1.56 20.40
CA GLY A 13 -1.05 -2.42 19.80
C GLY A 13 -1.27 -3.92 19.96
N LEU A 14 -2.51 -4.41 19.80
CA LEU A 14 -3.00 -5.79 20.07
C LEU A 14 -3.55 -6.01 21.49
N ASP A 15 -4.03 -4.96 22.18
CA ASP A 15 -4.76 -5.15 23.44
C ASP A 15 -6.26 -5.39 23.21
N THR A 16 -6.77 -6.12 24.17
CA THR A 16 -8.03 -6.85 24.25
C THR A 16 -9.30 -6.01 24.20
N LYS A 17 -9.27 -4.68 24.19
CA LYS A 17 -10.48 -3.87 24.42
C LYS A 17 -11.28 -3.51 23.17
N THR A 18 -12.55 -3.90 23.23
CA THR A 18 -13.73 -3.40 22.49
C THR A 18 -13.41 -2.76 21.15
N VAL A 19 -13.54 -3.57 20.12
CA VAL A 19 -14.04 -3.06 18.86
C VAL A 19 -15.47 -3.55 18.70
N ALA A 20 -16.37 -2.63 18.33
CA ALA A 20 -17.81 -2.85 18.30
C ALA A 20 -18.19 -4.19 17.66
N GLU A 21 -19.31 -4.80 18.06
CA GLU A 21 -19.81 -6.02 17.42
C GLU A 21 -19.83 -5.87 15.90
N GLY A 22 -19.24 -6.85 15.20
CA GLY A 22 -19.09 -6.81 13.74
C GLY A 22 -17.92 -5.98 13.22
N TYR A 23 -17.07 -5.42 14.09
CA TYR A 23 -15.84 -4.77 13.65
C TYR A 23 -14.89 -5.79 13.03
N ARG A 24 -14.29 -5.34 11.93
CA ARG A 24 -13.23 -6.02 11.20
C ARG A 24 -11.95 -5.22 11.40
N ALA A 25 -10.92 -5.84 11.97
CA ALA A 25 -9.64 -5.18 12.24
C ALA A 25 -8.91 -4.80 10.94
N LEU A 26 -8.99 -5.68 9.96
CA LEU A 26 -8.33 -5.54 8.68
C LEU A 26 -9.34 -5.83 7.57
N ASN A 27 -9.54 -4.89 6.65
CA ASN A 27 -10.40 -5.13 5.49
C ASN A 27 -9.85 -6.26 4.60
N LYS A 28 -10.70 -6.80 3.73
CA LYS A 28 -10.31 -7.89 2.81
C LYS A 28 -9.14 -7.50 1.90
N ASP A 29 -9.05 -6.22 1.57
CA ASP A 29 -7.98 -5.61 0.77
C ASP A 29 -6.68 -5.33 1.55
N GLY A 30 -6.65 -5.64 2.85
CA GLY A 30 -5.49 -5.43 3.72
C GLY A 30 -5.38 -4.02 4.31
N THR A 31 -6.39 -3.15 4.13
CA THR A 31 -6.42 -1.82 4.77
C THR A 31 -6.92 -1.92 6.21
N PHE A 32 -6.36 -1.12 7.11
CA PHE A 32 -6.83 -1.06 8.50
C PHE A 32 -8.09 -0.22 8.60
N ASN A 33 -9.10 -0.70 9.34
CA ASN A 33 -10.32 0.04 9.60
C ASN A 33 -10.18 1.02 10.79
N VAL A 34 -9.06 1.75 10.85
CA VAL A 34 -8.73 2.64 11.95
C VAL A 34 -8.72 4.08 11.46
N ARG A 35 -9.51 4.94 12.10
CA ARG A 35 -9.46 6.39 11.89
C ARG A 35 -8.69 7.05 13.03
N LYS A 36 -7.58 7.69 12.70
CA LYS A 36 -6.84 8.54 13.65
C LYS A 36 -7.61 9.85 13.82
N GLN A 37 -7.97 10.19 15.05
CA GLN A 37 -8.62 11.46 15.40
C GLN A 37 -7.61 12.38 16.10
N ASN A 38 -7.82 13.71 16.02
CA ASN A 38 -7.04 14.73 16.73
C ASN A 38 -5.52 14.77 16.44
N VAL A 39 -5.10 14.37 15.23
CA VAL A 39 -3.69 14.57 14.80
C VAL A 39 -3.52 16.02 14.35
N SER A 40 -2.49 16.72 14.84
CA SER A 40 -2.20 18.11 14.44
C SER A 40 -1.99 18.22 12.93
N PHE A 41 -2.39 19.34 12.32
CA PHE A 41 -2.21 19.57 10.89
C PHE A 41 -0.74 19.41 10.45
N LEU A 42 0.20 19.92 11.25
CA LEU A 42 1.64 19.81 10.96
C LEU A 42 2.15 18.36 11.04
N GLU A 43 1.60 17.55 11.95
CA GLU A 43 1.95 16.13 12.11
C GLU A 43 1.33 15.27 10.99
N GLN A 44 0.22 15.71 10.40
CA GLN A 44 -0.38 15.07 9.23
C GLN A 44 0.39 15.36 7.93
N LEU A 45 1.18 16.45 7.88
CA LEU A 45 1.95 16.87 6.70
C LEU A 45 3.20 16.00 6.50
N ASN A 46 3.00 14.76 6.10
CA ASN A 46 4.07 13.95 5.53
C ASN A 46 4.16 14.24 4.01
N ILE A 47 4.78 15.37 3.66
CA ILE A 47 4.86 15.90 2.28
C ILE A 47 5.47 14.84 1.34
N PHE A 48 6.57 14.20 1.77
CA PHE A 48 7.22 13.15 0.98
C PHE A 48 6.30 11.95 0.75
N HIS A 49 5.69 11.41 1.81
CA HIS A 49 4.76 10.29 1.67
C HIS A 49 3.56 10.66 0.78
N SER A 50 3.01 11.86 0.94
CA SER A 50 1.89 12.36 0.12
C SER A 50 2.25 12.42 -1.37
N LEU A 51 3.41 12.99 -1.71
CA LEU A 51 3.93 13.07 -3.08
C LEU A 51 4.20 11.70 -3.70
N VAL A 52 4.71 10.74 -2.93
CA VAL A 52 5.00 9.39 -3.43
C VAL A 52 3.74 8.51 -3.49
N SER A 53 2.74 8.73 -2.65
CA SER A 53 1.54 7.88 -2.56
C SER A 53 0.33 8.37 -3.36
N MET A 54 0.28 9.64 -3.79
CA MET A 54 -0.84 10.16 -4.58
C MET A 54 -0.99 9.47 -5.94
N SER A 55 -2.15 9.57 -6.58
CA SER A 55 -2.37 9.04 -7.94
C SER A 55 -1.49 9.76 -8.98
N TRP A 56 -1.11 9.06 -10.06
CA TRP A 56 -0.26 9.61 -11.13
C TRP A 56 -0.73 10.95 -11.69
N LEU A 57 -2.04 11.08 -11.99
CA LEU A 57 -2.57 12.32 -12.55
C LEU A 57 -2.39 13.51 -11.58
N LYS A 58 -2.77 13.33 -10.30
CA LYS A 58 -2.57 14.35 -9.26
C LYS A 58 -1.11 14.75 -9.13
N PHE A 59 -0.18 13.79 -9.17
CA PHE A 59 1.25 14.06 -9.08
C PHE A 59 1.74 14.91 -10.25
N LEU A 60 1.40 14.54 -11.48
CA LEU A 60 1.75 15.31 -12.68
C LEU A 60 1.15 16.72 -12.64
N THR A 61 -0.10 16.86 -12.18
CA THR A 61 -0.73 18.18 -12.00
C THR A 61 0.01 19.02 -10.96
N VAL A 62 0.43 18.45 -9.82
CA VAL A 62 1.20 19.16 -8.80
C VAL A 62 2.54 19.64 -9.34
N LEU A 63 3.25 18.79 -10.10
CA LEU A 63 4.51 19.19 -10.76
C LEU A 63 4.30 20.31 -11.77
N ALA A 64 3.27 20.20 -12.62
CA ALA A 64 2.95 21.22 -13.62
C ALA A 64 2.58 22.56 -12.95
N LEU A 65 1.71 22.54 -11.94
CA LEU A 65 1.34 23.75 -11.18
C LEU A 65 2.55 24.36 -10.47
N GLY A 66 3.42 23.54 -9.87
CA GLY A 66 4.67 24.01 -9.27
C GLY A 66 5.57 24.71 -10.29
N TYR A 67 5.76 24.11 -11.46
CA TYR A 67 6.49 24.71 -12.58
C TYR A 67 5.90 26.06 -12.99
N PHE A 68 4.60 26.13 -13.29
CA PHE A 68 3.96 27.40 -13.68
C PHE A 68 4.07 28.47 -12.58
N THR A 69 3.89 28.08 -11.32
CA THR A 69 3.97 29.01 -10.17
C THR A 69 5.35 29.63 -10.06
N ILE A 70 6.41 28.84 -10.18
CA ILE A 70 7.78 29.34 -10.10
C ILE A 70 8.08 30.28 -11.26
N ASN A 71 7.67 29.93 -12.48
CA ASN A 71 7.86 30.80 -13.64
C ASN A 71 7.11 32.13 -13.50
N ILE A 72 5.88 32.12 -12.94
CA ILE A 72 5.14 33.35 -12.65
C ILE A 72 5.87 34.22 -11.63
N VAL A 73 6.45 33.61 -10.59
CA VAL A 73 7.22 34.35 -9.57
C VAL A 73 8.47 35.00 -10.19
N PHE A 74 9.25 34.25 -10.97
CA PHE A 74 10.46 34.79 -11.62
C PHE A 74 10.14 35.82 -12.70
N ALA A 75 9.12 35.60 -13.53
CA ALA A 75 8.61 36.61 -14.47
C ALA A 75 8.23 37.91 -13.76
N SER A 76 7.58 37.82 -12.60
CA SER A 76 7.25 38.99 -11.78
C SER A 76 8.49 39.68 -11.22
N LEU A 77 9.51 38.92 -10.79
CA LEU A 77 10.79 39.48 -10.35
C LEU A 77 11.51 40.22 -11.49
N TYR A 78 11.48 39.69 -12.71
CA TYR A 78 12.04 40.35 -13.89
C TYR A 78 11.33 41.66 -14.22
N LEU A 79 10.00 41.69 -14.12
CA LEU A 79 9.23 42.94 -14.27
C LEU A 79 9.59 43.97 -13.21
N ILE A 80 9.80 43.56 -11.95
CA ILE A 80 10.19 44.46 -10.85
C ILE A 80 11.59 45.03 -11.09
N ILE A 81 12.52 44.22 -11.63
CA ILE A 81 13.87 44.69 -11.99
C ILE A 81 13.83 45.70 -13.13
N GLY A 82 12.89 45.54 -14.05
CA GLY A 82 12.73 46.40 -15.23
C GLY A 82 13.04 45.64 -16.52
N MET A 83 12.15 45.74 -17.49
CA MET A 83 12.28 45.04 -18.77
C MET A 83 13.39 45.61 -19.65
N GLU A 84 13.83 46.85 -19.39
CA GLU A 84 14.99 47.48 -20.00
C GLU A 84 16.31 46.75 -19.71
N HIS A 85 16.32 45.86 -18.72
CA HIS A 85 17.46 45.04 -18.35
C HIS A 85 17.43 43.64 -18.97
N LEU A 86 16.47 43.36 -19.85
CA LEU A 86 16.38 42.16 -20.66
C LEU A 86 16.45 42.53 -22.16
N THR A 87 17.30 41.84 -22.92
CA THR A 87 17.33 42.01 -24.39
C THR A 87 16.18 41.29 -25.06
N GLY A 88 15.82 41.68 -26.29
CA GLY A 88 14.90 40.89 -27.12
C GLY A 88 13.44 40.92 -26.68
N ILE A 89 13.09 41.87 -25.80
CA ILE A 89 11.71 42.15 -25.39
C ILE A 89 11.11 43.13 -26.40
N HIS A 90 10.01 42.75 -27.03
CA HIS A 90 9.34 43.54 -28.09
C HIS A 90 7.92 43.95 -27.69
N GLY A 91 7.38 43.37 -26.61
CA GLY A 91 6.08 43.70 -26.07
C GLY A 91 5.95 45.16 -25.65
N THR A 92 4.90 45.82 -26.14
CA THR A 92 4.58 47.22 -25.78
C THR A 92 3.52 47.32 -24.68
N THR A 93 2.71 46.27 -24.50
CA THR A 93 1.73 46.20 -23.41
C THR A 93 2.30 45.50 -22.18
N PRO A 94 1.82 45.80 -20.95
CA PRO A 94 2.25 45.11 -19.74
C PRO A 94 2.03 43.59 -19.79
N LEU A 95 0.99 43.15 -20.49
CA LEU A 95 0.68 41.73 -20.66
C LEU A 95 1.70 41.03 -21.57
N ASP A 96 2.10 41.68 -22.68
CA ASP A 96 3.09 41.15 -23.60
C ASP A 96 4.46 41.04 -22.90
N GLN A 97 4.84 42.07 -22.15
CA GLN A 97 6.09 42.08 -21.37
C GLN A 97 6.11 40.99 -20.29
N PHE A 98 5.01 40.78 -19.56
CA PHE A 98 4.90 39.67 -18.62
C PHE A 98 5.01 38.31 -19.32
N THR A 99 4.36 38.15 -20.47
CA THR A 99 4.37 36.90 -21.24
C THR A 99 5.78 36.58 -21.75
N GLU A 100 6.49 37.57 -22.28
CA GLU A 100 7.88 37.40 -22.72
C GLU A 100 8.82 37.12 -21.55
N ALA A 101 8.65 37.79 -20.40
CA ALA A 101 9.39 37.48 -19.17
C ALA A 101 9.11 36.08 -18.64
N PHE A 102 7.86 35.62 -18.73
CA PHE A 102 7.46 34.25 -18.38
C PHE A 102 8.15 33.23 -19.29
N PHE A 103 8.20 33.47 -20.60
CA PHE A 103 8.93 32.57 -21.50
C PHE A 103 10.44 32.60 -21.30
N PHE A 104 11.01 33.75 -20.92
CA PHE A 104 12.42 33.84 -20.54
C PHE A 104 12.71 33.03 -19.26
N SER A 105 11.88 33.18 -18.23
CA SER A 105 11.93 32.37 -17.01
C SER A 105 11.80 30.87 -17.33
N ALA A 106 10.85 30.49 -18.18
CA ALA A 106 10.64 29.12 -18.64
C ALA A 106 11.88 28.53 -19.32
N GLN A 107 12.55 29.30 -20.18
CA GLN A 107 13.78 28.88 -20.85
C GLN A 107 14.98 28.80 -19.87
N THR A 108 15.02 29.69 -18.88
CA THR A 108 16.09 29.77 -17.88
C THR A 108 16.01 28.61 -16.90
N ILE A 109 14.84 28.37 -16.31
CA ILE A 109 14.64 27.29 -15.32
C ILE A 109 14.82 25.90 -15.92
N THR A 110 14.44 25.68 -17.19
CA THR A 110 14.64 24.41 -17.90
C THR A 110 16.01 24.31 -18.55
N THR A 111 16.88 25.33 -18.42
CA THR A 111 18.21 25.41 -19.05
C THR A 111 18.18 25.31 -20.58
N LEU A 112 17.06 25.66 -21.21
CA LEU A 112 16.87 25.54 -22.66
C LEU A 112 17.57 26.68 -23.41
N GLY A 113 17.42 27.90 -22.90
CA GLY A 113 18.17 29.08 -23.31
C GLY A 113 18.28 29.30 -24.82
N TYR A 114 17.17 29.56 -25.52
CA TYR A 114 17.19 29.80 -26.98
C TYR A 114 18.03 31.02 -27.39
N GLY A 115 18.39 31.91 -26.44
CA GLY A 115 19.28 33.04 -26.66
C GLY A 115 18.62 34.28 -27.25
N GLN A 116 17.28 34.30 -27.40
CA GLN A 116 16.54 35.49 -27.85
C GLN A 116 16.48 36.57 -26.77
N VAL A 117 16.22 36.16 -25.52
CA VAL A 117 16.14 37.04 -24.35
C VAL A 117 17.32 36.73 -23.42
N ALA A 118 18.03 37.77 -22.98
CA ALA A 118 19.19 37.64 -22.11
C ALA A 118 19.28 38.81 -21.10
N PRO A 119 19.79 38.57 -19.88
CA PRO A 119 19.94 39.60 -18.87
C PRO A 119 21.15 40.51 -19.14
N LEU A 120 20.97 41.82 -19.02
CA LEU A 120 22.00 42.83 -19.30
C LEU A 120 22.75 43.33 -18.06
N ASN A 121 22.05 43.49 -16.94
CA ASN A 121 22.62 44.06 -15.72
C ASN A 121 22.97 42.98 -14.69
N LEU A 122 23.71 43.35 -13.65
CA LEU A 122 24.12 42.41 -12.60
C LEU A 122 22.92 41.80 -11.86
N ALA A 123 21.87 42.59 -11.59
CA ALA A 123 20.70 42.14 -10.84
C ALA A 123 19.92 41.04 -11.58
N ALA A 124 19.61 41.24 -12.86
CA ALA A 124 18.92 40.27 -13.71
C ALA A 124 19.77 39.00 -13.91
N ASN A 125 21.10 39.16 -14.04
CA ASN A 125 22.03 38.02 -14.11
C ASN A 125 22.02 37.19 -12.81
N MET A 126 22.01 37.83 -11.65
CA MET A 126 21.94 37.13 -10.35
C MET A 126 20.62 36.38 -10.18
N VAL A 127 19.50 36.99 -10.61
CA VAL A 127 18.18 36.33 -10.59
C VAL A 127 18.16 35.13 -11.55
N ALA A 128 18.62 35.30 -12.80
CA ALA A 128 18.69 34.21 -13.78
C ALA A 128 19.62 33.06 -13.34
N ALA A 129 20.75 33.38 -12.73
CA ALA A 129 21.66 32.37 -12.16
C ALA A 129 21.01 31.61 -11.00
N THR A 130 20.30 32.31 -10.11
CA THR A 130 19.57 31.71 -9.00
C THR A 130 18.41 30.84 -9.50
N GLU A 131 17.65 31.32 -10.49
CA GLU A 131 16.58 30.58 -11.14
C GLU A 131 17.10 29.29 -11.78
N SER A 132 18.20 29.37 -12.53
CA SER A 132 18.82 28.21 -13.17
C SER A 132 19.26 27.16 -12.14
N LEU A 133 19.87 27.59 -11.02
CA LEU A 133 20.26 26.70 -9.93
C LEU A 133 19.05 26.03 -9.27
N LEU A 134 18.00 26.80 -8.97
CA LEU A 134 16.77 26.26 -8.39
C LEU A 134 16.07 25.30 -9.36
N GLY A 135 16.02 25.63 -10.64
CA GLY A 135 15.50 24.77 -11.69
C GLY A 135 16.19 23.42 -11.72
N LEU A 136 17.53 23.41 -11.76
CA LEU A 136 18.33 22.20 -11.71
C LEU A 136 18.00 21.32 -10.48
N LEU A 137 17.92 21.93 -9.29
CA LEU A 137 17.58 21.23 -8.05
C LEU A 137 16.15 20.66 -8.08
N LEU A 138 15.19 21.43 -8.60
CA LEU A 138 13.79 21.00 -8.71
C LEU A 138 13.62 19.85 -9.71
N PHE A 139 14.31 19.90 -10.86
CA PHE A 139 14.31 18.78 -11.82
C PHE A 139 14.93 17.52 -11.21
N ALA A 140 16.02 17.65 -10.47
CA ALA A 140 16.63 16.54 -9.75
C ALA A 140 15.67 15.93 -8.71
N LEU A 141 15.01 16.78 -7.91
CA LEU A 141 14.01 16.34 -6.92
C LEU A 141 12.78 15.70 -7.57
N ALA A 142 12.23 16.30 -8.62
CA ALA A 142 11.07 15.77 -9.35
C ALA A 142 11.39 14.41 -9.97
N THR A 143 12.57 14.27 -10.59
CA THR A 143 13.05 12.99 -11.14
C THR A 143 13.26 11.96 -10.04
N GLY A 144 13.84 12.34 -8.90
CA GLY A 144 13.98 11.48 -7.73
C GLY A 144 12.64 11.01 -7.16
N LEU A 145 11.64 11.89 -7.10
CA LEU A 145 10.27 11.54 -6.70
C LEU A 145 9.61 10.59 -7.70
N MET A 146 9.79 10.82 -9.01
CA MET A 146 9.30 9.91 -10.04
C MET A 146 9.91 8.51 -9.88
N TYR A 147 11.23 8.42 -9.69
CA TYR A 147 11.89 7.15 -9.41
C TYR A 147 11.35 6.51 -8.13
N GLY A 148 11.23 7.25 -7.03
CA GLY A 148 10.66 6.75 -5.78
C GLY A 148 9.23 6.22 -5.92
N ARG A 149 8.44 6.79 -6.83
CA ARG A 149 7.08 6.32 -7.15
C ARG A 149 7.09 5.04 -7.98
N PHE A 150 7.98 4.92 -8.96
CA PHE A 150 8.12 3.71 -9.77
C PHE A 150 8.71 2.54 -8.99
N SER A 151 9.68 2.83 -8.11
CA SER A 151 10.41 1.83 -7.33
C SER A 151 9.66 1.36 -6.09
N LYS A 152 8.42 1.82 -5.87
CA LYS A 152 7.59 1.35 -4.76
C LYS A 152 6.96 0.01 -5.13
N PRO A 153 7.32 -1.09 -4.44
CA PRO A 153 6.76 -2.39 -4.75
C PRO A 153 5.30 -2.44 -4.32
N TYR A 154 4.45 -2.96 -5.21
CA TYR A 154 3.07 -3.29 -4.89
C TYR A 154 2.90 -4.81 -5.04
N ALA A 155 3.02 -5.55 -3.94
CA ALA A 155 2.71 -6.97 -3.95
C ALA A 155 1.21 -7.17 -4.02
N THR A 156 0.73 -7.57 -5.18
CA THR A 156 -0.69 -7.84 -5.42
C THR A 156 -0.93 -9.33 -5.24
N ILE A 157 -0.71 -9.88 -4.05
CA ILE A 157 -1.15 -11.25 -3.76
C ILE A 157 -2.68 -11.22 -3.66
N LYS A 158 -3.36 -12.02 -4.47
CA LYS A 158 -4.82 -12.15 -4.42
C LYS A 158 -5.18 -13.32 -3.52
N TYR A 159 -6.12 -13.08 -2.62
CA TYR A 159 -6.66 -14.06 -1.68
C TYR A 159 -7.98 -14.63 -2.22
N SER A 160 -8.34 -15.85 -1.83
CA SER A 160 -9.71 -16.31 -1.98
C SER A 160 -10.66 -15.42 -1.18
N THR A 161 -11.85 -15.20 -1.72
CA THR A 161 -12.94 -14.44 -1.09
C THR A 161 -13.38 -15.12 0.20
N HIS A 162 -13.45 -16.45 0.19
CA HIS A 162 -13.84 -17.28 1.32
C HIS A 162 -12.70 -18.20 1.75
N ALA A 163 -12.73 -18.59 3.02
CA ALA A 163 -11.95 -19.70 3.55
C ALA A 163 -12.86 -20.93 3.67
N VAL A 164 -12.26 -22.11 3.79
CA VAL A 164 -13.01 -23.35 3.97
C VAL A 164 -12.52 -24.11 5.19
N ILE A 165 -13.44 -24.83 5.83
CA ILE A 165 -13.10 -25.94 6.73
C ILE A 165 -13.41 -27.22 5.98
N ALA A 166 -12.37 -28.00 5.73
CA ALA A 166 -12.37 -29.13 4.82
C ALA A 166 -11.61 -30.32 5.44
N PRO A 167 -11.86 -31.56 4.97
CA PRO A 167 -11.07 -32.72 5.38
C PRO A 167 -9.60 -32.55 4.94
N TYR A 168 -8.70 -32.81 5.88
CA TYR A 168 -7.25 -32.74 5.74
C TYR A 168 -6.60 -33.98 6.39
N GLN A 169 -6.16 -34.93 5.56
CA GLN A 169 -5.70 -36.24 6.05
C GLN A 169 -6.79 -36.88 6.92
N GLU A 170 -6.46 -37.28 8.15
CA GLU A 170 -7.38 -37.89 9.13
C GLU A 170 -8.09 -36.86 10.03
N ILE A 171 -7.87 -35.56 9.82
CA ILE A 171 -8.45 -34.46 10.62
C ILE A 171 -9.10 -33.40 9.73
N ASN A 172 -9.70 -32.37 10.31
CA ASN A 172 -10.17 -31.21 9.53
C ASN A 172 -9.11 -30.11 9.52
N GLY A 173 -9.17 -29.24 8.51
CA GLY A 173 -8.25 -28.12 8.36
C GLY A 173 -8.98 -26.85 7.96
N PHE A 174 -8.55 -25.71 8.52
CA PHE A 174 -8.91 -24.40 8.01
C PHE A 174 -7.99 -24.04 6.85
N MET A 175 -8.56 -23.70 5.70
CA MET A 175 -7.81 -23.47 4.47
C MET A 175 -8.26 -22.22 3.74
N PHE A 176 -7.32 -21.53 3.12
CA PHE A 176 -7.60 -20.46 2.16
C PHE A 176 -6.54 -20.45 1.05
N ARG A 177 -6.87 -19.84 -0.09
CA ARG A 177 -5.98 -19.78 -1.24
C ARG A 177 -5.39 -18.41 -1.43
N VAL A 178 -4.18 -18.41 -1.94
CA VAL A 178 -3.51 -17.23 -2.45
C VAL A 178 -2.92 -17.51 -3.81
N VAL A 179 -2.86 -16.47 -4.63
CA VAL A 179 -2.29 -16.52 -5.98
C VAL A 179 -1.45 -15.27 -6.20
N ASN A 180 -0.34 -15.42 -6.91
CA ASN A 180 0.39 -14.29 -7.46
C ASN A 180 -0.10 -14.07 -8.89
N PRO A 181 -0.91 -13.04 -9.17
CA PRO A 181 -1.41 -12.76 -10.50
C PRO A 181 -0.35 -12.12 -11.41
N LYS A 182 0.77 -11.66 -10.85
CA LYS A 182 1.87 -11.05 -11.59
C LYS A 182 2.89 -12.11 -11.99
N ASN A 183 3.61 -11.84 -13.07
CA ASN A 183 4.67 -12.73 -13.58
C ASN A 183 6.01 -12.57 -12.85
N ASN A 184 6.11 -11.70 -11.83
CA ASN A 184 7.31 -11.58 -11.03
C ASN A 184 7.42 -12.75 -10.03
N GLN A 185 8.64 -13.06 -9.61
CA GLN A 185 8.88 -14.06 -8.58
C GLN A 185 8.80 -13.44 -7.19
N LEU A 186 8.12 -14.13 -6.29
CA LEU A 186 8.12 -13.84 -4.87
C LEU A 186 8.95 -14.92 -4.17
N LEU A 187 10.00 -14.47 -3.49
CA LEU A 187 10.96 -15.33 -2.79
C LEU A 187 10.76 -15.24 -1.28
N GLU A 188 11.26 -16.25 -0.57
CA GLU A 188 11.26 -16.34 0.89
C GLU A 188 9.89 -16.05 1.52
N VAL A 189 8.82 -16.55 0.90
CA VAL A 189 7.46 -16.25 1.32
C VAL A 189 7.16 -16.91 2.65
N GLU A 190 6.78 -16.08 3.61
CA GLU A 190 6.43 -16.44 4.97
C GLU A 190 4.98 -16.04 5.25
N VAL A 191 4.20 -16.95 5.81
CA VAL A 191 2.79 -16.78 6.12
C VAL A 191 2.59 -16.94 7.62
N SER A 192 1.84 -16.02 8.20
CA SER A 192 1.32 -16.12 9.55
C SER A 192 -0.18 -15.88 9.56
N VAL A 193 -0.89 -16.61 10.41
CA VAL A 193 -2.34 -16.46 10.60
C VAL A 193 -2.61 -16.32 12.09
N THR A 194 -3.26 -15.23 12.47
CA THR A 194 -3.69 -14.99 13.85
C THR A 194 -5.19 -15.08 13.91
N LEU A 195 -5.70 -16.00 14.74
CA LEU A 195 -7.11 -16.10 15.07
C LEU A 195 -7.45 -15.16 16.21
N SER A 196 -8.44 -14.30 16.01
CA SER A 196 -9.04 -13.46 17.04
C SER A 196 -10.43 -13.99 17.39
N LEU A 197 -10.67 -14.27 18.67
CA LEU A 197 -11.96 -14.75 19.19
C LEU A 197 -12.47 -13.79 20.28
N LYS A 198 -13.76 -13.48 20.27
CA LYS A 198 -14.45 -12.80 21.38
C LYS A 198 -14.53 -13.75 22.57
N ARG A 199 -14.22 -13.23 23.77
CA ARG A 199 -14.34 -13.96 25.03
C ARG A 199 -15.82 -14.06 25.44
N ASP A 200 -16.20 -15.16 26.08
CA ASP A 200 -17.61 -15.41 26.43
C ASP A 200 -18.17 -14.42 27.47
N THR A 201 -17.33 -13.94 28.39
CA THR A 201 -17.77 -13.15 29.55
C THR A 201 -17.56 -11.65 29.41
N THR A 202 -16.84 -11.21 28.39
CA THR A 202 -16.43 -9.81 28.20
C THR A 202 -16.35 -9.49 26.72
N ASP A 203 -16.52 -8.22 26.32
CA ASP A 203 -16.23 -7.77 24.95
C ASP A 203 -14.74 -7.70 24.60
N LEU A 204 -13.93 -8.50 25.30
CA LEU A 204 -12.51 -8.63 25.04
C LEU A 204 -12.24 -9.71 24.00
N ARG A 205 -11.14 -9.56 23.26
CA ARG A 205 -10.69 -10.55 22.25
C ARG A 205 -9.40 -11.22 22.67
N ASP A 206 -9.35 -12.54 22.50
CA ASP A 206 -8.16 -13.37 22.64
C ASP A 206 -7.54 -13.63 21.26
N PHE A 207 -6.21 -13.52 21.17
CA PHE A 207 -5.46 -13.68 19.92
C PHE A 207 -4.57 -14.92 19.99
N HIS A 208 -4.69 -15.80 19.00
CA HIS A 208 -3.96 -17.05 18.92
C HIS A 208 -3.22 -17.13 17.59
N LEU A 209 -1.90 -17.31 17.63
CA LEU A 209 -1.13 -17.63 16.42
C LEU A 209 -1.43 -19.08 16.03
N LEU A 210 -1.90 -19.30 14.81
CA LEU A 210 -2.23 -20.63 14.31
C LEU A 210 -1.00 -21.32 13.72
N GLU A 211 -0.81 -22.59 14.07
CA GLU A 211 0.22 -23.44 13.47
C GLU A 211 -0.18 -23.82 12.04
N LEU A 212 0.65 -23.53 11.05
CA LEU A 212 0.38 -23.89 9.65
C LEU A 212 1.13 -25.16 9.29
N GLU A 213 0.59 -25.97 8.37
CA GLU A 213 1.30 -27.10 7.77
C GLU A 213 2.68 -26.65 7.25
N ARG A 214 2.70 -25.46 6.65
CA ARG A 214 3.90 -24.84 6.11
C ARG A 214 3.80 -23.33 6.25
N THR A 215 4.70 -22.78 7.04
CA THR A 215 4.78 -21.33 7.31
C THR A 215 5.66 -20.61 6.29
N LYS A 216 6.60 -21.30 5.64
CA LYS A 216 7.55 -20.71 4.70
C LYS A 216 7.76 -21.55 3.44
N VAL A 217 7.92 -20.87 2.31
CA VAL A 217 8.42 -21.45 1.04
C VAL A 217 9.51 -20.57 0.47
N VAL A 218 10.52 -21.17 -0.18
CA VAL A 218 11.61 -20.41 -0.82
C VAL A 218 11.10 -19.69 -2.07
N PHE A 219 10.29 -20.37 -2.88
CA PHE A 219 9.67 -19.82 -4.09
C PHE A 219 8.16 -19.86 -3.92
N PHE A 220 7.47 -18.75 -4.19
CA PHE A 220 6.01 -18.74 -4.20
C PHE A 220 5.51 -19.54 -5.39
N PRO A 221 4.79 -20.65 -5.17
CA PRO A 221 4.11 -21.32 -6.28
C PRO A 221 3.01 -20.38 -6.79
N THR A 222 2.78 -20.30 -8.11
CA THR A 222 1.77 -19.39 -8.71
C THR A 222 0.45 -19.37 -7.94
N MET A 223 0.04 -20.51 -7.39
CA MET A 223 -1.00 -20.63 -6.36
C MET A 223 -0.51 -21.42 -5.14
N TRP A 224 -0.98 -21.05 -3.95
CA TRP A 224 -0.74 -21.79 -2.71
C TRP A 224 -2.04 -21.90 -1.90
N THR A 225 -2.39 -23.12 -1.46
CA THR A 225 -3.41 -23.31 -0.41
C THR A 225 -2.70 -23.36 0.94
N ILE A 226 -3.01 -22.39 1.80
CA ILE A 226 -2.52 -22.35 3.17
C ILE A 226 -3.44 -23.24 4.00
N VAL A 227 -2.86 -24.09 4.83
CA VAL A 227 -3.60 -25.02 5.69
C VAL A 227 -3.17 -24.83 7.13
N HIS A 228 -4.15 -24.58 8.00
CA HIS A 228 -4.04 -24.76 9.45
C HIS A 228 -4.73 -26.08 9.81
N PRO A 229 -3.96 -27.12 10.18
CA PRO A 229 -4.54 -28.38 10.66
C PRO A 229 -5.23 -28.17 12.02
N ILE A 230 -6.47 -28.61 12.17
CA ILE A 230 -7.24 -28.48 13.42
C ILE A 230 -6.92 -29.68 14.31
N THR A 231 -5.74 -29.64 14.93
CA THR A 231 -5.27 -30.63 15.91
C THR A 231 -5.93 -30.41 17.27
N PRO A 232 -5.82 -31.36 18.23
CA PRO A 232 -6.32 -31.16 19.60
C PRO A 232 -5.74 -29.94 20.34
N SER A 233 -4.58 -29.41 19.92
CA SER A 233 -3.99 -28.19 20.47
C SER A 233 -4.49 -26.91 19.80
N SER A 234 -5.23 -27.02 18.68
CA SER A 234 -5.76 -25.87 17.96
C SER A 234 -6.87 -25.18 18.76
N PRO A 235 -6.93 -23.83 18.79
CA PRO A 235 -8.04 -23.10 19.38
C PRO A 235 -9.39 -23.31 18.66
N LEU A 236 -9.38 -23.92 17.47
CA LEU A 236 -10.59 -24.31 16.74
C LEU A 236 -11.07 -25.73 17.05
N TYR A 237 -10.29 -26.50 17.81
CA TYR A 237 -10.64 -27.88 18.09
C TYR A 237 -11.92 -27.96 18.93
N GLY A 238 -12.88 -28.75 18.45
CA GLY A 238 -14.18 -28.91 19.10
C GLY A 238 -15.16 -27.74 18.92
N LEU A 239 -14.78 -26.66 18.22
CA LEU A 239 -15.72 -25.58 17.90
C LEU A 239 -16.58 -25.93 16.69
N SER A 240 -17.87 -25.66 16.79
CA SER A 240 -18.83 -25.73 15.68
C SER A 240 -18.87 -24.43 14.87
N ALA A 241 -19.45 -24.48 13.67
CA ALA A 241 -19.68 -23.30 12.82
C ALA A 241 -20.45 -22.19 13.57
N SER A 242 -21.46 -22.58 14.36
CA SER A 242 -22.27 -21.67 15.17
C SER A 242 -21.45 -21.00 16.27
N GLU A 243 -20.57 -21.74 16.95
CA GLU A 243 -19.72 -21.19 18.01
C GLU A 243 -18.67 -20.22 17.47
N VAL A 244 -18.06 -20.54 16.33
CA VAL A 244 -17.12 -19.64 15.64
C VAL A 244 -17.81 -18.33 15.24
N LEU A 245 -19.08 -18.40 14.84
CA LEU A 245 -19.90 -17.23 14.54
C LEU A 245 -20.24 -16.41 15.80
N ILE A 246 -20.67 -17.06 16.88
CA ILE A 246 -21.00 -16.41 18.17
C ILE A 246 -19.77 -15.74 18.78
N LYS A 247 -18.60 -16.39 18.69
CA LYS A 247 -17.31 -15.84 19.14
C LYS A 247 -16.73 -14.79 18.18
N ASP A 248 -17.49 -14.36 17.16
CA ASP A 248 -17.10 -13.33 16.19
C ASP A 248 -15.68 -13.54 15.62
N ALA A 249 -15.37 -14.79 15.24
CA ALA A 249 -14.02 -15.16 14.85
C ALA A 249 -13.50 -14.33 13.65
N GLU A 250 -12.24 -13.89 13.74
CA GLU A 250 -11.54 -13.21 12.66
C GLU A 250 -10.15 -13.82 12.48
N PHE A 251 -9.87 -14.30 11.28
CA PHE A 251 -8.59 -14.86 10.88
C PHE A 251 -7.80 -13.79 10.15
N ILE A 252 -6.80 -13.22 10.82
CA ILE A 252 -5.93 -12.18 10.28
C ILE A 252 -4.73 -12.85 9.62
N VAL A 253 -4.59 -12.67 8.31
CA VAL A 253 -3.52 -13.26 7.52
C VAL A 253 -2.48 -12.20 7.20
N MET A 254 -1.21 -12.54 7.39
CA MET A 254 -0.08 -11.73 6.95
C MET A 254 0.91 -12.58 6.17
N ILE A 255 1.22 -12.12 4.96
CA ILE A 255 2.21 -12.71 4.08
C ILE A 255 3.35 -11.72 3.92
N LYS A 256 4.56 -12.16 4.20
CA LYS A 256 5.81 -11.46 3.93
C LYS A 256 6.52 -12.19 2.79
N ALA A 257 7.02 -11.45 1.81
CA ALA A 257 7.78 -12.01 0.70
C ALA A 257 8.86 -11.03 0.24
N PHE A 258 9.87 -11.52 -0.46
CA PHE A 258 10.83 -10.70 -1.18
C PHE A 258 10.43 -10.63 -2.66
N ASP A 259 10.20 -9.44 -3.19
CA ASP A 259 9.89 -9.21 -4.60
C ASP A 259 11.19 -9.02 -5.39
N GLU A 260 11.49 -9.98 -6.27
CA GLU A 260 12.72 -9.97 -7.07
C GLU A 260 12.80 -8.75 -8.01
N SER A 261 11.66 -8.27 -8.52
CA SER A 261 11.64 -7.15 -9.49
C SER A 261 12.03 -5.81 -8.85
N PHE A 262 11.73 -5.64 -7.56
CA PHE A 262 12.02 -4.41 -6.82
C PHE A 262 13.15 -4.57 -5.79
N SER A 263 13.67 -5.79 -5.63
CA SER A 263 14.67 -6.15 -4.62
C SER A 263 14.29 -5.71 -3.21
N GLN A 264 13.01 -5.84 -2.85
CA GLN A 264 12.46 -5.33 -1.60
C GLN A 264 11.52 -6.35 -0.94
N THR A 265 11.47 -6.30 0.39
CA THR A 265 10.46 -7.05 1.14
C THR A 265 9.11 -6.36 1.04
N VAL A 266 8.11 -7.15 0.70
CA VAL A 266 6.72 -6.76 0.56
C VAL A 266 5.85 -7.47 1.59
N TYR A 267 4.78 -6.81 1.99
CA TYR A 267 3.80 -7.35 2.92
C TYR A 267 2.43 -7.30 2.29
N SER A 268 1.72 -8.43 2.29
CA SER A 268 0.32 -8.53 1.92
C SER A 268 -0.48 -9.03 3.11
N ARG A 269 -1.70 -8.51 3.26
CA ARG A 269 -2.54 -8.78 4.43
C ARG A 269 -3.98 -8.96 3.96
N SER A 270 -4.72 -9.84 4.63
CA SER A 270 -6.17 -9.98 4.44
C SER A 270 -6.80 -10.57 5.70
N SER A 271 -8.13 -10.60 5.76
CA SER A 271 -8.87 -11.20 6.87
C SER A 271 -9.96 -12.15 6.37
N TYR A 272 -10.35 -13.12 7.19
CA TYR A 272 -11.61 -13.87 7.03
C TYR A 272 -12.42 -13.76 8.32
N LYS A 273 -13.64 -13.22 8.24
CA LYS A 273 -14.61 -13.27 9.34
C LYS A 273 -15.33 -14.63 9.32
N ALA A 274 -15.94 -15.01 10.44
CA ALA A 274 -16.68 -16.26 10.59
C ALA A 274 -17.69 -16.52 9.45
N GLN A 275 -18.38 -15.49 8.96
CA GLN A 275 -19.36 -15.59 7.87
C GLN A 275 -18.73 -15.89 6.50
N GLU A 276 -17.43 -15.64 6.34
CA GLU A 276 -16.67 -15.89 5.11
C GLU A 276 -16.02 -17.29 5.11
N ILE A 277 -16.37 -18.14 6.08
CA ILE A 277 -15.86 -19.51 6.22
C ILE A 277 -16.94 -20.49 5.81
N LYS A 278 -16.65 -21.30 4.81
CA LYS A 278 -17.53 -22.37 4.37
C LYS A 278 -17.14 -23.70 5.00
N TRP A 279 -18.04 -24.30 5.76
CA TRP A 279 -17.81 -25.58 6.42
C TRP A 279 -18.27 -26.74 5.53
N GLY A 280 -17.49 -27.82 5.48
CA GLY A 280 -17.82 -28.98 4.64
C GLY A 280 -17.70 -28.69 3.15
N GLU A 281 -16.82 -27.75 2.78
CA GLU A 281 -16.48 -27.46 1.39
C GLU A 281 -14.99 -27.62 1.19
N LYS A 282 -14.59 -28.09 0.01
CA LYS A 282 -13.20 -28.25 -0.40
C LYS A 282 -12.96 -27.49 -1.68
N PHE A 283 -11.84 -26.79 -1.75
CA PHE A 283 -11.50 -26.07 -2.97
C PHE A 283 -11.27 -27.01 -4.16
N THR A 284 -11.81 -26.65 -5.32
CA THR A 284 -11.65 -27.38 -6.58
C THR A 284 -10.22 -27.26 -7.11
N TYR A 285 -9.68 -28.32 -7.71
CA TYR A 285 -8.35 -28.31 -8.29
C TYR A 285 -8.29 -27.44 -9.56
N LEU A 286 -7.37 -26.46 -9.61
CA LEU A 286 -7.34 -25.42 -10.67
C LEU A 286 -6.32 -25.68 -11.77
N THR A 287 -5.37 -26.57 -11.51
CA THR A 287 -4.27 -26.84 -12.41
C THR A 287 -4.74 -27.73 -13.55
N LYS A 288 -4.59 -27.26 -14.79
CA LYS A 288 -4.80 -28.03 -16.02
C LYS A 288 -3.50 -28.14 -16.77
N ARG A 289 -3.21 -29.31 -17.34
CA ARG A 289 -2.05 -29.49 -18.21
C ARG A 289 -2.23 -28.67 -19.48
N TYR A 290 -1.22 -27.89 -19.84
CA TYR A 290 -1.20 -27.08 -21.06
C TYR A 290 0.10 -27.36 -21.81
N GLY A 291 0.05 -28.25 -22.81
CA GLY A 291 1.22 -28.75 -23.53
C GLY A 291 2.22 -29.46 -22.61
N THR A 292 3.45 -28.94 -22.54
CA THR A 292 4.51 -29.39 -21.63
C THR A 292 4.47 -28.72 -20.25
N GLY A 293 3.60 -27.72 -20.07
CA GLY A 293 3.47 -26.95 -18.84
C GLY A 293 2.15 -27.11 -18.11
N VAL A 294 1.93 -26.22 -17.16
CA VAL A 294 0.72 -26.12 -16.33
C VAL A 294 0.07 -24.77 -16.57
N SER A 295 -1.25 -24.78 -16.74
CA SER A 295 -2.09 -23.59 -16.72
C SER A 295 -2.93 -23.57 -15.44
N ILE A 296 -3.10 -22.39 -14.86
CA ILE A 296 -3.94 -22.19 -13.68
C ILE A 296 -4.98 -21.14 -14.06
N ASP A 297 -6.25 -21.50 -13.92
CA ASP A 297 -7.33 -20.54 -14.08
C ASP A 297 -7.55 -19.77 -12.77
N ILE A 298 -7.06 -18.52 -12.76
CA ILE A 298 -7.14 -17.63 -11.59
C ILE A 298 -8.57 -17.17 -11.30
N SER A 299 -9.47 -17.20 -12.30
CA SER A 299 -10.86 -16.80 -12.11
C SER A 299 -11.61 -17.77 -11.18
N SER A 300 -11.20 -19.04 -11.21
CA SER A 300 -11.77 -20.14 -10.44
C SER A 300 -11.14 -20.29 -9.04
N ILE A 301 -10.40 -19.29 -8.52
CA ILE A 301 -9.70 -19.38 -7.22
C ILE A 301 -10.63 -19.71 -6.05
N ASP A 302 -11.87 -19.24 -6.14
CA ASP A 302 -12.92 -19.35 -5.14
C ASP A 302 -13.75 -20.63 -5.26
N ASP A 303 -13.57 -21.38 -6.35
CA ASP A 303 -14.40 -22.54 -6.67
C ASP A 303 -14.20 -23.64 -5.63
N THR A 304 -15.33 -24.12 -5.13
CA THR A 304 -15.45 -25.04 -4.01
C THR A 304 -16.55 -26.06 -4.33
N HIS A 305 -16.40 -27.26 -3.79
CA HIS A 305 -17.42 -28.32 -3.85
C HIS A 305 -17.64 -28.90 -2.45
N THR A 306 -18.83 -29.44 -2.20
CA THR A 306 -19.16 -30.08 -0.93
C THR A 306 -18.24 -31.27 -0.67
N ALA A 307 -17.76 -31.40 0.55
CA ALA A 307 -16.93 -32.50 1.02
C ALA A 307 -17.28 -32.80 2.48
N ASP A 308 -17.42 -34.09 2.80
CA ASP A 308 -17.69 -34.52 4.17
C ASP A 308 -16.50 -34.19 5.06
N LEU A 309 -16.78 -33.66 6.25
CA LEU A 309 -15.77 -33.42 7.28
C LEU A 309 -15.39 -34.74 7.95
N ASN A 310 -14.14 -34.83 8.37
CA ASN A 310 -13.61 -35.95 9.16
C ASN A 310 -14.12 -35.92 10.61
#